data_AF-A0A8K0LH49-F1
#
_entry.id   AF-A0A8K0LH49-F1
#
_cell.length_a   1.000
_cell.length_b   1.000
_cell.length_c   1.000
_cell.angle_alpha   90.00
_cell.angle_beta   90.00
_cell.angle_gamma   90.00
#
_symmetry.space_group_name_H-M   'P 1'
#
loop_
_entity.id
_entity.type
_entity.pdbx_description
1 polymer ?
#
loop_
_entity_poly.entity_id
_entity_poly.type
_entity_poly.pdbx_seq_one_letter_code
_entity_poly.pdbx_strand_id
1 'polypeptide(L)'
;MYPSTITSLLLSSSVLFLGLTTAFPVAVEKECQPRIICVDSINACGIRYGGCYDVCDRAAKPVAPACPSTTKPARPTPSVNTCNHTNPSIC
;
A
#
# COMPACT_ATOMS: atom_id res chain seq x y z
N MET A 1 -18.45 -21.03 30.46
CA MET A 1 -19.32 -22.17 30.80
C MET A 1 -19.98 -22.66 29.52
N TYR A 2 -19.52 -23.79 28.99
CA TYR A 2 -20.18 -24.51 27.90
C TYR A 2 -21.44 -25.16 28.45
N PRO A 3 -22.64 -24.99 27.86
CA PRO A 3 -23.71 -25.94 28.09
C PRO A 3 -23.46 -27.12 27.16
N SER A 4 -22.82 -28.13 27.72
CA SER A 4 -22.81 -29.49 27.19
C SER A 4 -24.19 -30.08 27.40
N THR A 5 -24.99 -30.19 26.33
CA THR A 5 -26.13 -31.11 26.31
C THR A 5 -26.28 -31.78 24.96
N ILE A 6 -25.89 -33.06 24.95
CA ILE A 6 -26.68 -34.16 24.39
C ILE A 6 -26.87 -34.07 22.87
N THR A 7 -25.81 -34.36 22.11
CA THR A 7 -25.97 -34.89 20.76
C THR A 7 -26.30 -36.38 20.91
N SER A 8 -27.60 -36.63 21.10
CA SER A 8 -28.21 -37.95 21.18
C SER A 8 -27.67 -38.90 20.11
N LEU A 9 -27.48 -40.15 20.55
CA LEU A 9 -27.26 -41.31 19.70
C LEU A 9 -28.24 -41.30 18.51
N LEU A 10 -27.73 -41.03 17.31
CA LEU A 10 -28.40 -41.43 16.08
C LEU A 10 -27.79 -42.75 15.62
N LEU A 11 -28.61 -43.76 15.80
CA LEU A 11 -28.43 -45.12 15.39
C LEU A 11 -28.19 -45.21 13.87
N SER A 12 -27.22 -46.06 13.51
CA SER A 12 -27.25 -46.97 12.36
C SER A 12 -28.20 -46.63 11.21
N SER A 13 -27.63 -46.14 10.12
CA SER A 13 -28.02 -46.53 8.76
C SER A 13 -26.83 -46.27 7.85
N SER A 14 -26.24 -47.36 7.35
CA SER A 14 -25.21 -47.32 6.32
C SER A 14 -25.82 -46.74 5.03
N VAL A 15 -25.72 -45.44 4.83
CA VAL A 15 -26.07 -44.84 3.54
C VAL A 15 -24.85 -44.97 2.64
N LEU A 16 -24.84 -46.04 1.84
CA LEU A 16 -23.94 -46.21 0.70
C LEU A 16 -24.31 -45.15 -0.34
N PHE A 17 -23.77 -43.94 -0.16
CA PHE A 17 -23.78 -42.94 -1.22
C PHE A 17 -22.77 -43.39 -2.28
N LEU A 18 -23.24 -44.11 -3.31
CA LEU A 18 -22.59 -44.09 -4.62
C LEU A 18 -22.86 -42.70 -5.24
N GLY A 19 -22.17 -41.69 -4.72
CA GLY A 19 -22.11 -40.38 -5.33
C GLY A 19 -21.03 -40.40 -6.40
N LEU A 20 -21.44 -40.28 -7.66
CA LEU A 20 -20.54 -40.02 -8.78
C LEU A 20 -19.80 -38.69 -8.50
N THR A 21 -18.55 -38.77 -8.04
CA THR A 21 -17.73 -37.57 -7.84
C THR A 21 -17.25 -37.10 -9.21
N THR A 22 -18.05 -36.29 -9.89
CA THR A 22 -17.52 -35.44 -10.96
C THR A 22 -16.56 -34.48 -10.28
N ALA A 23 -15.25 -34.71 -10.47
CA ALA A 23 -14.20 -33.81 -10.05
C ALA A 23 -14.30 -32.52 -10.88
N PHE A 24 -15.26 -31.67 -10.53
CA PHE A 24 -15.24 -30.28 -10.95
C PHE A 24 -14.08 -29.63 -10.21
N PRO A 25 -13.08 -29.05 -10.90
CA PRO A 25 -12.13 -28.21 -10.22
C PRO A 25 -12.96 -27.05 -9.65
N VAL A 26 -13.17 -27.06 -8.33
CA VAL A 26 -13.58 -25.86 -7.61
C VAL A 26 -12.42 -24.90 -7.83
N ALA A 27 -12.60 -23.97 -8.77
CA ALA A 27 -11.75 -22.80 -8.86
C ALA A 27 -11.92 -22.09 -7.52
N VAL A 28 -11.02 -22.37 -6.59
CA VAL A 28 -10.89 -21.60 -5.36
C VAL A 28 -10.46 -20.22 -5.82
N GLU A 29 -11.44 -19.35 -6.03
CA GLU A 29 -11.19 -17.93 -6.18
C GLU A 29 -10.37 -17.53 -4.96
N LYS A 30 -9.13 -17.12 -5.21
CA LYS A 30 -8.25 -16.67 -4.14
C LYS A 30 -8.82 -15.33 -3.69
N GLU A 31 -9.71 -15.39 -2.71
CA GLU A 31 -10.21 -14.22 -2.00
C GLU A 31 -9.02 -13.33 -1.66
N CYS A 32 -9.08 -12.08 -2.06
CA CYS A 32 -8.02 -11.15 -1.71
C CYS A 32 -7.99 -11.01 -0.19
N GLN A 33 -6.86 -11.38 0.43
CA GLN A 33 -6.71 -11.22 1.86
C GLN A 33 -6.34 -9.76 2.19
N PRO A 34 -7.17 -9.05 2.97
CA PRO A 34 -6.92 -7.66 3.31
C PRO A 34 -5.62 -7.54 4.12
N ARG A 35 -4.73 -6.66 3.67
CA ARG A 35 -3.45 -6.36 4.33
C ARG A 35 -3.11 -4.90 4.10
N ILE A 36 -2.82 -4.19 5.19
CA ILE A 36 -2.41 -2.80 5.11
C ILE A 36 -0.91 -2.73 4.84
N ILE A 37 -0.53 -2.02 3.78
CA ILE A 37 0.86 -1.68 3.48
C ILE A 37 1.02 -0.17 3.33
N CYS A 38 2.19 0.34 3.67
CA CYS A 38 2.47 1.78 3.64
C CYS A 38 3.48 2.13 2.54
N VAL A 39 3.15 3.16 1.78
CA VAL A 39 4.07 3.81 0.83
C VAL A 39 4.73 4.98 1.55
N ASP A 40 6.05 5.01 1.52
CA ASP A 40 6.86 6.18 1.86
C ASP A 40 7.88 6.35 0.73
N SER A 41 7.73 7.39 -0.08
CA SER A 41 8.48 7.54 -1.33
C SER A 41 8.68 9.01 -1.68
N ILE A 42 9.70 9.25 -2.50
CA ILE A 42 10.02 10.58 -3.03
C ILE A 42 9.90 10.50 -4.55
N ASN A 43 9.14 11.42 -5.16
CA ASN A 43 9.03 11.47 -6.62
C ASN A 43 10.29 12.07 -7.27
N ALA A 44 10.37 12.06 -8.60
CA ALA A 44 11.53 12.56 -9.36
C ALA A 44 11.87 14.05 -9.08
N CYS A 45 10.91 14.82 -8.57
CA CYS A 45 11.05 16.24 -8.25
C CYS A 45 11.37 16.50 -6.78
N GLY A 46 11.64 15.46 -5.99
CA GLY A 46 12.00 15.59 -4.58
C GLY A 46 10.81 15.73 -3.63
N ILE A 47 9.58 15.50 -4.09
CA ILE A 47 8.38 15.62 -3.26
C ILE A 47 8.12 14.29 -2.55
N ARG A 48 8.11 14.33 -1.21
CA ARG A 48 7.70 13.20 -0.36
C ARG A 48 6.20 12.98 -0.49
N TYR A 49 5.81 11.73 -0.64
CA TYR A 49 4.42 11.30 -0.64
C TYR A 49 4.32 9.92 -0.01
N GLY A 50 3.15 9.61 0.53
CA GLY A 50 2.97 8.36 1.22
C GLY A 50 1.59 8.20 1.83
N GLY A 51 1.36 7.02 2.38
CA GLY A 51 0.08 6.62 2.97
C GLY A 51 -0.03 5.11 3.05
N CYS A 52 -0.89 4.62 3.94
CA CYS A 52 -1.17 3.21 4.05
C CYS A 52 -2.48 2.88 3.35
N TYR A 53 -2.52 1.74 2.66
CA TYR A 53 -3.70 1.29 1.92
C TYR A 53 -3.83 -0.24 2.01
N ASP A 54 -5.04 -0.74 1.82
CA ASP A 54 -5.28 -2.18 1.72
C ASP A 54 -4.82 -2.69 0.36
N VAL A 55 -4.02 -3.75 0.32
CA VAL A 55 -3.59 -4.40 -0.94
C VAL A 55 -4.76 -4.88 -1.80
N CYS A 56 -5.93 -5.10 -1.20
CA CYS A 56 -7.16 -5.44 -1.89
C CYS A 56 -7.90 -4.23 -2.46
N ASP A 57 -7.65 -3.02 -1.93
CA ASP A 57 -8.12 -1.77 -2.50
C ASP A 57 -7.00 -1.07 -3.26
N ARG A 58 -6.82 -1.47 -4.52
CA ARG A 58 -5.81 -0.88 -5.41
C ARG A 58 -6.09 0.60 -5.72
N ALA A 59 -7.33 1.06 -5.61
CA ALA A 59 -7.69 2.45 -5.87
C ALA A 59 -7.24 3.38 -4.74
N ALA A 60 -7.18 2.88 -3.51
CA ALA A 60 -6.65 3.61 -2.35
C ALA A 60 -5.11 3.76 -2.34
N LYS A 61 -4.38 3.13 -3.28
CA LYS A 61 -2.91 3.23 -3.34
C LYS A 61 -2.46 4.68 -3.49
N PRO A 62 -1.56 5.20 -2.63
CA PRO A 62 -0.99 6.53 -2.80
C PRO A 62 -0.31 6.72 -4.15
N VAL A 63 -0.63 7.84 -4.80
CA VAL A 63 -0.10 8.25 -6.10
C VAL A 63 0.84 9.44 -5.90
N ALA A 64 1.93 9.46 -6.66
CA ALA A 64 2.89 10.56 -6.61
C ALA A 64 2.22 11.86 -7.10
N PRO A 65 2.42 13.00 -6.41
CA PRO A 65 1.93 14.29 -6.87
C PRO A 65 2.66 14.73 -8.15
N ALA A 66 2.01 15.58 -8.94
CA ALA A 66 2.63 16.22 -10.08
C ALA A 66 3.79 17.13 -9.65
N CYS A 67 4.80 17.26 -10.51
CA CYS A 67 5.87 18.21 -10.28
C CYS A 67 5.36 19.65 -10.48
N PRO A 68 5.76 20.60 -9.63
CA PRO A 68 5.44 22.00 -9.85
C PRO A 68 6.09 22.49 -11.14
N SER A 69 5.31 23.15 -11.99
CA SER A 69 5.84 23.86 -13.16
C SER A 69 6.71 25.01 -12.68
N THR A 70 8.02 24.94 -12.96
CA THR A 70 8.93 26.03 -12.67
C THR A 70 8.68 27.19 -13.64
N THR A 71 7.68 28.04 -13.39
CA THR A 71 7.83 29.44 -13.83
C THR A 71 8.82 30.04 -12.87
N LYS A 72 10.11 29.86 -13.16
CA LYS A 72 11.19 30.48 -12.39
C LYS A 72 11.01 32.00 -12.58
N PRO A 73 10.65 32.79 -11.56
CA PRO A 73 10.90 34.22 -11.63
C PRO A 73 12.41 34.33 -11.85
N ALA A 74 12.85 35.17 -12.79
CA ALA A 74 14.27 35.45 -12.96
C ALA A 74 14.80 35.85 -11.58
N ARG A 75 15.53 34.94 -10.93
CA ARG A 75 16.21 35.25 -9.68
C ARG A 75 17.15 36.39 -10.06
N PRO A 76 17.00 37.62 -9.51
CA PRO A 76 18.04 38.60 -9.69
C PRO A 76 19.30 37.94 -9.16
N THR A 77 20.28 37.77 -10.04
CA THR A 77 21.60 37.26 -9.71
C THR A 77 22.05 38.02 -8.47
N PRO A 78 22.22 37.37 -7.30
CA PRO A 78 22.89 38.07 -6.21
C PRO A 78 24.27 38.42 -6.77
N SER A 79 24.56 39.73 -6.86
CA SER A 79 25.90 40.23 -7.07
C SER A 79 26.77 39.53 -6.04
N VAL A 80 27.56 38.55 -6.49
CA VAL A 80 28.60 37.97 -5.66
C VAL A 80 29.58 39.10 -5.44
N ASN A 81 29.47 39.77 -4.31
CA ASN A 81 30.55 40.61 -3.83
C ASN A 81 31.67 39.63 -3.49
N THR A 82 32.60 39.45 -4.42
CA THR A 82 33.87 38.79 -4.17
C THR A 82 34.51 39.48 -2.95
N CYS A 83 34.65 38.79 -1.82
CA CYS A 83 35.53 39.27 -0.75
C CYS A 83 36.95 39.30 -1.39
N ASN A 84 37.40 40.48 -1.79
CA ASN A 84 38.74 40.66 -2.34
C ASN A 84 39.73 40.43 -1.22
N HIS A 85 40.74 39.59 -1.49
CA HIS A 85 41.73 39.07 -0.54
C HIS A 85 42.72 40.14 0.00
N THR A 86 42.34 41.41 -0.04
CA THR A 86 43.12 42.56 0.45
C THR A 86 42.54 43.16 1.72
N ASN A 87 41.32 42.78 2.16
CA ASN A 87 40.79 43.22 3.45
C ASN A 87 39.87 42.17 4.10
N PRO A 88 40.39 41.31 4.99
CA PRO A 88 39.61 40.27 5.66
C PRO A 88 38.63 40.78 6.74
N SER A 89 38.50 42.11 6.92
CA SER A 89 37.60 42.70 7.93
C SER A 89 36.22 43.08 7.40
N ILE A 90 35.94 42.83 6.11
CA ILE A 90 34.60 42.97 5.52
C ILE A 90 34.20 41.65 4.88
N CYS A 91 34.02 40.65 5.74
CA CYS A 91 32.97 39.66 5.67
C CYS A 91 32.50 39.47 7.14
#